data_AF-A0A960U696-F1
#
_entry.id   AF-A0A960U696-F1
#
_cell.length_a   1.000
_cell.length_b   1.000
_cell.length_c   1.000
_cell.angle_alpha   90.00
_cell.angle_beta   90.00
_cell.angle_gamma   90.00
#
_symmetry.space_group_name_H-M   'P 1'
#
loop_
_entity.id
_entity.type
_entity.pdbx_description
1 polymer ?
#
loop_
_entity_poly.entity_id
_entity_poly.type
_entity_poly.pdbx_seq_one_letter_code
_entity_poly.pdbx_strand_id
1 'polypeptide(L)'
;MDWFLLSYYSIGVFACFLISFIMSIFLGTRRGASDTTKWLAGLFLGFTGMFFGYFMAYSTFHELGAYHRYLTTLVIIGNASFVGFSYNFPRNENPRE
;
A
#
# COMPACT_ATOMS: atom_id res chain seq x y z
N MET A 1 3.69 29.71 -11.37
CA MET A 1 3.53 28.35 -11.91
C MET A 1 2.96 27.51 -10.81
N ASP A 2 1.73 27.02 -10.97
CA ASP A 2 1.13 26.07 -10.04
C ASP A 2 1.72 24.69 -10.34
N TRP A 3 2.88 24.43 -9.75
CA TRP A 3 3.61 23.17 -9.87
C TRP A 3 2.87 22.00 -9.21
N PHE A 4 1.78 22.30 -8.49
CA PHE A 4 0.90 21.37 -7.83
C PHE A 4 -0.56 21.63 -8.21
N LEU A 5 -1.27 20.61 -8.69
CA LEU A 5 -2.70 20.70 -9.05
C LEU A 5 -3.42 19.39 -8.74
N LEU A 6 -4.52 19.47 -7.99
CA LEU A 6 -5.34 18.30 -7.66
C LEU A 6 -6.32 17.99 -8.80
N SER A 7 -5.99 17.01 -9.62
CA SER A 7 -6.89 16.42 -10.61
C SER A 7 -7.87 15.42 -9.98
N TYR A 8 -8.96 15.10 -10.67
CA TYR A 8 -9.88 14.02 -10.27
C TYR A 8 -9.15 12.68 -10.01
N TYR A 9 -8.17 12.35 -10.85
CA TYR A 9 -7.32 11.17 -10.69
C TYR A 9 -6.48 11.22 -9.41
N SER A 10 -5.89 12.38 -9.09
CA SER A 10 -5.13 12.54 -7.85
C SER A 10 -6.01 12.32 -6.61
N ILE A 11 -7.25 12.82 -6.61
CA ILE A 11 -8.19 12.64 -5.49
C ILE A 11 -8.59 11.17 -5.33
N GLY A 12 -8.93 10.49 -6.43
CA GLY A 12 -9.29 9.07 -6.39
C GLY A 12 -8.17 8.19 -5.85
N VAL A 13 -6.94 8.41 -6.32
CA VAL A 13 -5.76 7.69 -5.86
C VAL A 13 -5.41 8.04 -4.40
N PHE A 14 -5.61 9.28 -3.98
CA PHE A 14 -5.41 9.68 -2.59
C PHE A 14 -6.38 8.99 -1.63
N ALA A 15 -7.63 8.78 -2.04
CA ALA A 15 -8.58 7.98 -1.27
C ALA A 15 -8.11 6.51 -1.13
N CYS A 16 -7.63 5.90 -2.21
CA CYS A 16 -7.04 4.55 -2.16
C CYS A 16 -5.82 4.48 -1.24
N PHE A 17 -4.96 5.51 -1.27
CA PHE A 17 -3.83 5.66 -0.36
C PHE A 17 -4.31 5.69 1.10
N LEU A 18 -5.28 6.54 1.45
CA LEU A 18 -5.78 6.67 2.82
C LEU A 18 -6.35 5.35 3.34
N ILE A 19 -7.19 4.68 2.55
CA ILE A 19 -7.77 3.39 2.92
C ILE A 19 -6.67 2.36 3.15
N SER A 20 -5.71 2.23 2.23
CA SER A 20 -4.61 1.27 2.34
C SER A 20 -3.73 1.56 3.56
N PHE A 21 -3.45 2.83 3.82
CA PHE A 21 -2.63 3.25 4.96
C PHE A 21 -3.30 2.95 6.30
N ILE A 22 -4.59 3.30 6.42
CA ILE A 22 -5.38 3.01 7.62
C ILE A 22 -5.45 1.49 7.85
N MET A 23 -5.70 0.71 6.81
CA MET A 23 -5.73 -0.76 6.90
C MET A 23 -4.38 -1.34 7.31
N SER A 24 -3.28 -0.84 6.75
CA SER A 24 -1.93 -1.26 7.12
C SER A 24 -1.65 -1.01 8.61
N ILE A 25 -1.99 0.18 9.11
CA ILE A 25 -1.80 0.52 10.53
C ILE A 25 -2.70 -0.34 11.41
N PHE A 26 -3.99 -0.42 11.10
CA PHE A 26 -4.96 -1.18 11.89
C PHE A 26 -4.55 -2.67 12.02
N LEU A 27 -4.19 -3.30 10.90
CA LEU A 27 -3.77 -4.71 10.90
C LEU A 27 -2.40 -4.90 11.57
N GLY A 28 -1.46 -3.99 11.34
CA GLY A 28 -0.11 -4.06 11.92
C GLY A 28 -0.07 -3.78 13.42
N THR A 29 -1.03 -3.02 13.96
CA THR A 29 -1.11 -2.68 15.39
C THR A 29 -2.07 -3.56 16.18
N ARG A 30 -2.79 -4.48 15.51
CA ARG A 30 -3.71 -5.42 16.17
C ARG A 30 -2.94 -6.34 17.12
N ARG A 31 -3.26 -6.28 18.41
CA ARG A 31 -2.70 -7.21 19.42
C ARG A 31 -3.13 -8.64 19.10
N GLY A 32 -2.20 -9.59 19.20
CA GLY A 32 -2.44 -10.99 18.86
C GLY A 32 -2.66 -11.24 17.37
N ALA A 33 -2.21 -10.34 16.49
CA ALA A 33 -2.28 -10.54 15.05
C ALA A 33 -1.53 -11.81 14.64
N SER A 34 -2.25 -12.68 13.93
CA SER A 34 -1.66 -13.87 13.31
C SER A 34 -0.62 -13.48 12.25
N ASP A 35 0.27 -14.40 11.88
CA ASP A 35 1.27 -14.12 10.85
C ASP A 35 0.62 -13.78 9.51
N THR A 36 -0.50 -14.42 9.17
CA THR A 36 -1.32 -14.06 8.01
C THR A 36 -1.80 -12.61 8.07
N THR A 37 -2.24 -12.15 9.25
CA THR A 37 -2.66 -10.75 9.46
C THR A 37 -1.50 -9.78 9.27
N LYS A 38 -0.28 -10.14 9.69
CA LYS A 38 0.92 -9.32 9.50
C LYS A 38 1.32 -9.24 8.02
N TRP A 39 1.25 -10.36 7.29
CA TRP A 39 1.47 -10.36 5.85
C TRP A 39 0.43 -9.52 5.11
N LEU A 40 -0.84 -9.59 5.52
CA LEU A 40 -1.89 -8.74 4.99
C LEU A 40 -1.62 -7.25 5.30
N ALA A 41 -1.11 -6.92 6.49
CA ALA A 41 -0.68 -5.56 6.81
C ALA A 41 0.45 -5.09 5.89
N GLY A 42 1.46 -5.94 5.63
CA GLY A 42 2.55 -5.66 4.70
C GLY A 42 2.08 -5.45 3.25
N LEU A 43 1.06 -6.20 2.82
CA LEU A 43 0.41 -6.00 1.52
C LEU A 43 -0.14 -4.58 1.39
N PHE A 44 -0.96 -4.16 2.35
CA PHE A 44 -1.54 -2.81 2.38
C PHE A 44 -0.48 -1.72 2.50
N LEU A 45 0.62 -1.97 3.22
CA LEU A 45 1.75 -1.03 3.31
C LEU A 45 2.43 -0.82 1.96
N GLY A 46 2.69 -1.90 1.21
CA GLY A 46 3.27 -1.81 -0.15
C GLY A 46 2.36 -1.03 -1.11
N PHE A 47 1.06 -1.31 -1.08
CA PHE A 47 0.07 -0.55 -1.86
C PHE A 47 -0.04 0.91 -1.45
N THR A 48 0.12 1.22 -0.15
CA THR A 48 0.17 2.59 0.34
C THR A 48 1.29 3.38 -0.34
N GLY A 49 2.51 2.83 -0.36
CA GLY A 49 3.64 3.46 -1.04
C GLY A 49 3.36 3.69 -2.53
N MET A 50 2.74 2.70 -3.19
CA MET A 50 2.37 2.81 -4.60
C MET A 50 1.34 3.90 -4.87
N PHE A 51 0.24 3.94 -4.12
CA PHE A 51 -0.80 4.95 -4.30
C PHE A 51 -0.29 6.35 -3.95
N PHE A 52 0.57 6.48 -2.93
CA PHE A 52 1.21 7.77 -2.66
C PHE A 52 2.11 8.23 -3.81
N GLY A 53 2.87 7.32 -4.42
CA GLY A 53 3.62 7.61 -5.65
C GLY A 53 2.70 8.11 -6.76
N TYR A 54 1.63 7.39 -7.09
CA TYR A 54 0.69 7.84 -8.12
C TYR A 54 -0.01 9.17 -7.78
N PHE A 55 -0.31 9.42 -6.51
CA PHE A 55 -0.81 10.72 -6.08
C PHE A 55 0.17 11.85 -6.43
N MET A 56 1.46 11.67 -6.13
CA MET A 56 2.51 12.62 -6.50
C MET A 56 2.61 12.80 -8.02
N ALA A 57 2.50 11.71 -8.79
CA ALA A 57 2.53 11.75 -10.25
C ALA A 57 1.38 12.56 -10.86
N TYR A 58 0.17 12.43 -10.31
CA TYR A 58 -1.02 13.12 -10.80
C TYR A 58 -1.23 14.53 -10.24
N SER A 59 -0.44 14.90 -9.22
CA SER A 59 -0.53 16.20 -8.56
C SER A 59 0.64 17.12 -8.84
N THR A 60 1.82 16.59 -9.21
CA THR A 60 3.05 17.39 -9.38
C THR A 60 3.47 17.51 -10.84
N PHE A 61 3.37 18.71 -11.41
CA PHE A 61 3.74 19.04 -12.79
C PHE A 61 5.13 19.69 -12.86
N HIS A 62 6.09 19.05 -12.19
CA HIS A 62 7.48 19.48 -12.07
C HIS A 62 8.39 18.27 -12.20
N GLU A 63 9.69 18.47 -12.46
CA GLU A 63 10.68 17.37 -12.54
C GLU A 63 10.72 16.51 -11.27
N LEU A 64 10.38 17.11 -10.12
CA LEU A 64 10.22 16.40 -8.84
C LEU A 64 9.13 15.33 -8.90
N GLY A 65 8.12 15.50 -9.76
CA GLY A 65 7.09 14.51 -10.02
C GLY A 65 7.68 13.20 -10.55
N ALA A 66 8.84 13.19 -11.23
CA ALA A 66 9.46 11.96 -11.75
C ALA A 66 9.89 10.97 -10.64
N TYR A 67 10.16 11.47 -9.43
CA TYR A 67 10.54 10.63 -8.28
C TYR A 67 9.41 9.75 -7.75
N HIS A 68 8.16 9.94 -8.22
CA HIS A 68 7.06 9.02 -7.91
C HIS A 68 7.39 7.56 -8.23
N ARG A 69 8.24 7.32 -9.24
CA ARG A 69 8.62 5.98 -9.70
C ARG A 69 9.27 5.14 -8.59
N TYR A 70 10.06 5.78 -7.73
CA TYR A 70 10.69 5.11 -6.60
C TYR A 70 9.64 4.68 -5.57
N LEU A 71 8.62 5.52 -5.33
CA LEU A 71 7.51 5.21 -4.44
C LEU A 71 6.61 4.11 -5.03
N THR A 72 6.31 4.16 -6.33
CA THR A 72 5.51 3.10 -7.00
C THR A 72 6.18 1.73 -6.95
N THR A 73 7.51 1.69 -6.89
CA THR A 73 8.28 0.44 -6.78
C THR A 73 8.05 -0.28 -5.44
N LEU A 74 7.56 0.41 -4.41
CA LEU A 74 7.19 -0.22 -3.12
C LEU A 74 6.06 -1.26 -3.27
N VAL A 75 5.35 -1.30 -4.40
CA VAL A 75 4.43 -2.39 -4.75
C VAL A 75 5.12 -3.76 -4.72
N ILE A 76 6.44 -3.84 -4.93
CA ILE A 76 7.21 -5.09 -4.81
C ILE A 76 7.11 -5.65 -3.39
N ILE A 77 7.15 -4.79 -2.36
CA ILE A 77 6.95 -5.20 -0.95
C ILE A 77 5.53 -5.71 -0.75
N GLY A 78 4.55 -5.05 -1.38
CA GLY A 78 3.15 -5.50 -1.38
C GLY A 78 3.03 -6.90 -1.98
N ASN A 79 3.58 -7.13 -3.17
CA ASN A 79 3.56 -8.44 -3.84
C ASN A 79 4.30 -9.52 -3.05
N ALA A 80 5.47 -9.22 -2.49
CA ALA A 80 6.17 -10.16 -1.61
C ALA A 80 5.33 -10.51 -0.37
N SER A 81 4.64 -9.53 0.20
CA SER A 81 3.72 -9.74 1.32
C SER A 81 2.48 -10.54 0.92
N PHE A 82 1.99 -10.39 -0.31
CA PHE A 82 0.92 -11.21 -0.86
C PHE A 82 1.34 -12.68 -0.94
N VAL A 83 2.55 -12.96 -1.42
CA VAL A 83 3.10 -14.32 -1.44
C VAL A 83 3.16 -14.89 -0.02
N GLY A 84 3.69 -14.13 0.95
CA GLY A 84 3.71 -14.51 2.36
C GLY A 84 2.31 -14.78 2.92
N PHE A 85 1.33 -13.95 2.57
CA PHE A 85 -0.08 -14.16 2.93
C PHE A 85 -0.61 -15.47 2.36
N SER A 86 -0.40 -15.74 1.06
CA SER A 86 -0.89 -16.94 0.38
C SER A 86 -0.29 -18.24 0.94
N TYR A 87 0.95 -18.22 1.46
CA TYR A 87 1.54 -19.38 2.11
C TYR A 87 1.03 -19.62 3.54
N ASN A 88 0.51 -18.60 4.21
CA ASN A 88 0.08 -18.68 5.61
C ASN A 88 -1.45 -18.72 5.75
N PHE A 89 -2.21 -18.26 4.76
CA PHE A 89 -3.66 -18.40 4.72
C PHE A 89 -4.07 -19.70 4.02
N PRO A 90 -5.01 -20.53 4.56
CA PRO A 90 -5.78 -20.37 5.79
C PRO A 90 -5.26 -21.24 6.96
N ARG A 91 -3.93 -21.36 7.16
CA ARG A 91 -3.36 -22.22 8.22
C ARG A 91 -3.93 -21.94 9.62
N ASN A 92 -4.44 -20.72 9.87
CA ASN A 92 -5.06 -20.33 11.13
C ASN A 92 -6.54 -20.73 11.29
N GLU A 93 -7.23 -21.19 10.25
CA GLU A 93 -8.64 -21.62 10.29
C GLU A 93 -8.81 -23.14 10.24
N ASN A 94 -7.82 -23.86 9.70
CA ASN A 94 -7.74 -25.32 9.75
C ASN A 94 -6.27 -25.74 9.94
N PRO A 95 -5.82 -25.99 11.19
CA PRO A 95 -4.53 -26.62 11.43
C PRO A 95 -4.63 -28.07 10.94
N ARG A 96 -4.39 -28.30 9.65
CA ARG A 96 -4.02 -29.61 9.15
C ARG A 96 -2.50 -29.63 9.07
N GLU A 97 -1.95 -30.49 9.94
CA GLU A 97 -0.54 -30.73 10.28
C GLU A 97 0.00 -29.90 11.45
#